data_AF-A0A9D1K470-F1
#
_entry.id   AF-A0A9D1K470-F1
#
_cell.length_a   1.000
_cell.length_b   1.000
_cell.length_c   1.000
_cell.angle_alpha   90.00
_cell.angle_beta   90.00
_cell.angle_gamma   90.00
#
_symmetry.space_group_name_H-M   'P 1'
#
loop_
_entity.id
_entity.type
_entity.pdbx_description
1 polymer ?
#
loop_
_entity_poly.entity_id
_entity_poly.type
_entity_poly.pdbx_seq_one_letter_code
_entity_poly.pdbx_strand_id
1 'polypeptide(L)'
;MMILEFFKKNRECMHSKVRPDADVAYCPDCGELIENRWFLTRCACCGVKLRAIIKNGMVVPEEHFCHNCGSKEFVVEKLEKISFIDINYAVLVKTMVTRQSEDIVQSWVDTKSANYNPELLPQFM
;
A
#
# COMPACT_ATOMS: atom_id res chain seq x y z
N MET A 1 2.37 35.17 -14.68
CA MET A 1 1.81 33.80 -14.82
C MET A 1 2.81 32.79 -14.24
N MET A 2 2.95 32.72 -12.91
CA MET A 2 4.00 31.91 -12.26
C MET A 2 3.62 31.40 -10.85
N ILE A 3 2.33 31.35 -10.51
CA ILE A 3 1.85 30.83 -9.22
C ILE A 3 1.24 29.42 -9.38
N LEU A 4 0.58 29.14 -10.51
CA LEU A 4 -0.09 27.85 -10.78
C LEU A 4 0.89 26.68 -10.99
N GLU A 5 2.12 26.97 -11.41
CA GLU A 5 3.17 25.96 -11.66
C GLU A 5 3.73 25.36 -10.35
N PHE A 6 3.71 26.12 -9.25
CA PHE A 6 4.13 25.62 -7.93
C PHE A 6 3.12 24.64 -7.30
N PHE A 7 1.83 24.76 -7.62
CA PHE A 7 0.79 23.83 -7.16
C PHE A 7 0.72 22.52 -7.97
N LYS A 8 1.45 22.41 -9.08
CA LYS A 8 1.51 21.18 -9.88
C LYS A 8 2.45 20.11 -9.31
N LYS A 9 3.38 20.47 -8.41
CA LYS A 9 4.45 19.54 -7.97
C LYS A 9 4.12 18.63 -6.77
N ASN A 10 3.02 18.83 -6.04
CA ASN A 10 2.72 18.05 -4.82
C ASN A 10 1.31 17.41 -4.84
N ARG A 11 0.89 16.80 -5.96
CA ARG A 11 -0.26 15.89 -5.92
C ARG A 11 0.26 14.47 -5.72
N GLU A 12 0.47 14.09 -4.46
CA GLU A 12 0.65 12.67 -4.12
C GLU A 12 -0.57 11.90 -4.64
N CYS A 13 -0.32 10.83 -5.39
CA CYS A 13 -1.40 10.03 -5.95
C CYS A 13 -2.19 9.38 -4.82
N MET A 14 -3.51 9.54 -4.79
CA MET A 14 -4.36 8.93 -3.75
C MET A 14 -4.66 7.44 -4.02
N HIS A 15 -4.20 6.90 -5.15
CA HIS A 15 -4.42 5.51 -5.58
C HIS A 15 -5.89 5.05 -5.53
N SER A 16 -6.85 5.97 -5.70
CA SER A 16 -8.28 5.72 -5.53
C SER A 16 -8.80 4.64 -6.49
N LYS A 17 -8.25 4.57 -7.71
CA LYS A 17 -8.60 3.60 -8.75
C LYS A 17 -7.99 2.21 -8.58
N VAL A 18 -7.11 1.99 -7.60
CA VAL A 18 -6.62 0.65 -7.27
C VAL A 18 -7.78 -0.13 -6.65
N ARG A 19 -8.15 -1.26 -7.25
CA ARG A 19 -9.28 -2.04 -6.75
C ARG A 19 -8.95 -2.71 -5.42
N PRO A 20 -9.88 -2.80 -4.45
CA PRO A 20 -9.64 -3.34 -3.11
C PRO A 20 -9.64 -4.87 -3.04
N ASP A 21 -10.02 -5.56 -4.12
CA ASP A 21 -10.13 -7.03 -4.19
C ASP A 21 -8.81 -7.74 -4.49
N ALA A 22 -7.79 -7.01 -4.94
CA ALA A 22 -6.45 -7.53 -5.15
C ALA A 22 -5.54 -7.13 -3.97
N ASP A 23 -4.71 -8.02 -3.47
CA ASP A 23 -3.74 -7.70 -2.41
C ASP A 23 -2.66 -6.73 -2.89
N VAL A 24 -2.24 -6.87 -4.15
CA VAL A 24 -1.25 -6.01 -4.80
C VAL A 24 -1.70 -5.70 -6.23
N ALA A 25 -1.63 -4.43 -6.64
CA ALA A 25 -1.95 -4.01 -8.00
C ALA A 25 -1.22 -2.72 -8.38
N TYR A 26 -0.97 -2.54 -9.68
CA TYR A 26 -0.44 -1.28 -10.20
C TYR A 26 -1.52 -0.20 -10.22
N CYS A 27 -1.16 1.02 -9.80
CA CYS A 27 -2.04 2.17 -9.90
C CYS A 27 -2.14 2.62 -11.37
N PRO A 28 -3.36 2.72 -11.95
CA PRO A 28 -3.52 3.14 -13.34
C PRO A 28 -3.20 4.63 -13.57
N ASP A 29 -3.15 5.44 -12.50
CA ASP A 29 -2.90 6.89 -12.60
C ASP A 29 -1.39 7.24 -12.51
N CYS A 30 -0.62 6.54 -11.67
CA CYS A 30 0.82 6.82 -11.46
C CYS A 30 1.76 5.67 -11.82
N GLY A 31 1.26 4.46 -12.09
CA GLY A 31 2.07 3.30 -12.45
C GLY A 31 2.80 2.63 -11.27
N GLU A 32 2.67 3.15 -10.04
CA GLU A 32 3.30 2.56 -8.85
C GLU A 32 2.62 1.26 -8.43
N LEU A 33 3.41 0.33 -7.86
CA LEU A 33 2.91 -0.91 -7.30
C LEU A 33 2.35 -0.66 -5.90
N ILE A 34 1.06 -0.90 -5.71
CA ILE A 34 0.34 -0.62 -4.47
C ILE A 34 -0.08 -1.92 -3.81
N GLU A 35 0.19 -2.06 -2.52
CA GLU A 35 -0.32 -3.11 -1.64
C GLU A 35 -1.54 -2.59 -0.88
N ASN A 36 -2.65 -3.32 -0.97
CA ASN A 36 -3.86 -3.10 -0.20
C ASN A 36 -3.74 -3.85 1.14
N ARG A 37 -3.76 -3.11 2.25
CA ARG A 37 -3.66 -3.66 3.60
C ARG A 37 -4.91 -3.33 4.40
N TRP A 38 -5.52 -4.37 4.96
CA TRP A 38 -6.70 -4.24 5.81
C TRP A 38 -6.30 -4.20 7.28
N PHE A 39 -6.87 -3.28 8.03
CA PHE A 39 -6.60 -3.12 9.47
C PHE A 39 -7.90 -3.07 10.28
N LEU A 40 -7.89 -3.73 11.43
CA LEU A 40 -8.92 -3.62 12.47
C LEU A 40 -8.36 -2.92 13.69
N THR A 41 -9.26 -2.36 14.49
CA THR A 41 -8.96 -1.97 15.87
C THR A 41 -9.73 -2.85 16.84
N ARG A 42 -9.07 -3.23 17.93
CA ARG A 42 -9.69 -3.98 19.03
C ARG A 42 -9.40 -3.31 20.34
N CYS A 43 -10.32 -3.44 21.29
CA CYS A 43 -10.05 -3.03 22.66
C CYS A 43 -8.91 -3.87 23.24
N ALA A 44 -7.89 -3.23 23.80
CA ALA A 44 -6.75 -3.93 24.42
C ALA A 44 -7.14 -4.69 25.70
N CYS A 45 -8.22 -4.26 26.35
CA CYS A 45 -8.70 -4.86 27.60
C CYS A 45 -9.58 -6.11 27.38
N CYS A 46 -10.56 -6.05 26.46
CA CYS A 46 -11.54 -7.14 26.28
C CYS A 46 -11.58 -7.75 24.87
N GLY A 47 -10.77 -7.25 23.92
CA GLY A 47 -10.63 -7.83 22.59
C GLY A 47 -11.78 -7.59 21.61
N VAL A 48 -12.85 -6.91 22.04
CA VAL A 48 -13.99 -6.59 21.16
C VAL A 48 -13.53 -5.70 19.99
N LYS A 49 -14.10 -5.95 18.81
CA LYS A 49 -13.83 -5.17 17.60
C LYS A 49 -14.41 -3.77 17.75
N LEU A 50 -13.61 -2.78 17.40
CA LEU A 50 -13.99 -1.38 17.32
C LEU A 50 -13.96 -0.97 15.85
N ARG A 51 -14.86 -0.07 15.43
CA ARG A 51 -14.84 0.44 14.06
C ARG A 51 -13.61 1.32 13.88
N ALA A 52 -12.78 1.01 12.87
CA ALA A 52 -11.55 1.72 12.59
C ALA A 52 -11.76 2.85 11.57
N ILE A 53 -11.00 3.94 11.73
CA ILE A 53 -10.91 5.05 10.78
C ILE A 53 -9.43 5.44 10.59
N ILE A 54 -9.14 6.15 9.50
CA ILE A 54 -7.84 6.79 9.29
C ILE A 54 -7.94 8.25 9.74
N LYS A 55 -7.15 8.64 10.74
CA LYS A 55 -7.01 10.02 11.20
C LYS A 55 -5.54 10.41 11.18
N ASN A 56 -5.20 11.47 10.44
CA ASN A 56 -3.82 11.94 10.26
C ASN A 56 -2.84 10.81 9.82
N GLY A 57 -3.28 9.92 8.92
CA GLY A 57 -2.48 8.80 8.42
C GLY A 57 -2.36 7.60 9.38
N MET A 58 -2.96 7.66 10.57
CA MET A 58 -2.94 6.58 11.54
C MET A 58 -4.30 5.87 11.61
N VAL A 59 -4.26 4.55 11.77
CA VAL A 59 -5.46 3.73 12.02
C VAL A 59 -5.80 3.82 13.50
N VAL A 60 -7.00 4.35 13.79
CA VAL A 60 -7.52 4.53 15.16
C VAL A 60 -8.96 4.06 15.23
N PRO A 61 -9.49 3.67 16.41
CA PRO A 61 -10.92 3.46 16.56
C PRO A 61 -11.64 4.80 16.35
N GLU A 62 -12.80 4.75 15.71
CA GLU A 62 -13.65 5.92 15.48
C GLU A 62 -14.09 6.55 16.81
N GLU A 63 -14.41 5.67 17.77
CA GLU A 63 -14.78 6.06 19.11
C GLU A 63 -13.60 5.96 20.06
N HIS A 64 -13.55 6.89 21.02
CA HIS A 64 -12.38 7.05 21.91
C HIS A 64 -12.41 6.10 23.11
N PHE A 65 -13.41 5.22 23.18
CA PHE A 65 -13.59 4.24 24.25
C PHE A 65 -14.29 2.98 23.73
N CYS A 66 -14.17 1.91 24.49
CA CYS A 66 -14.85 0.65 24.24
C CYS A 66 -16.26 0.65 24.83
N HIS A 67 -17.29 0.40 24.01
CA HIS A 67 -18.68 0.27 24.48
C HIS A 67 -18.91 -0.88 25.45
N ASN A 68 -18.05 -1.90 25.42
CA ASN A 68 -18.20 -3.08 26.25
C ASN A 68 -17.61 -2.90 27.66
N CYS A 69 -16.40 -2.34 27.78
CA CYS A 69 -15.69 -2.23 29.06
C CYS A 69 -15.26 -0.81 29.46
N GLY A 70 -15.51 0.20 28.62
CA GLY A 70 -15.15 1.60 28.87
C GLY A 70 -13.66 1.93 28.71
N SER A 71 -12.79 0.96 28.45
CA SER A 71 -11.36 1.21 28.23
C SER A 71 -11.12 2.07 26.99
N LYS A 72 -10.09 2.93 27.05
CA LYS A 72 -9.63 3.76 25.92
C LYS A 72 -8.45 3.13 25.18
N GLU A 73 -7.89 2.06 25.72
CA GLU A 73 -6.75 1.37 25.13
C GLU A 73 -7.20 0.45 24.00
N PHE A 74 -6.48 0.48 22.89
CA PHE A 74 -6.76 -0.31 21.71
C PHE A 74 -5.48 -0.84 21.08
N VAL A 75 -5.63 -1.89 20.29
CA VAL A 75 -4.59 -2.47 19.44
C VAL A 75 -5.04 -2.40 17.99
N VAL A 76 -4.08 -2.19 17.09
CA VAL A 76 -4.29 -2.23 15.64
C VAL A 76 -3.82 -3.59 15.13
N GLU A 77 -4.68 -4.30 14.41
CA GLU A 77 -4.42 -5.63 13.87
C GLU A 77 -4.42 -5.58 12.34
N LYS A 78 -3.35 -6.05 11.70
CA LYS A 78 -3.31 -6.26 10.23
C LYS A 78 -4.04 -7.57 9.92
N LEU A 79 -4.97 -7.53 8.98
CA LEU A 79 -5.64 -8.72 8.46
C LEU A 79 -4.92 -9.24 7.22
N GLU A 80 -4.69 -10.55 7.16
CA GLU A 80 -4.20 -11.21 5.94
C GLU A 80 -5.28 -11.25 4.86
N LYS A 81 -6.53 -11.48 5.25
CA LYS A 81 -7.68 -11.53 4.36
C LYS A 81 -8.89 -10.92 5.04
N ILE A 82 -9.57 -10.03 4.34
CA ILE A 82 -10.79 -9.40 4.85
C ILE A 82 -11.99 -10.35 4.74
N SER A 83 -12.75 -10.48 5.83
CA SER A 83 -14.02 -11.23 5.85
C SER A 83 -15.21 -10.28 5.65
N PHE A 84 -16.37 -10.83 5.25
CA PHE A 84 -17.61 -10.04 5.10
C PHE A 84 -18.08 -9.38 6.40
N ILE A 85 -17.78 -9.97 7.56
CA ILE A 85 -18.13 -9.37 8.84
C ILE A 85 -17.15 -8.24 9.17
N ASP A 86 -15.86 -8.49 8.95
CA ASP A 86 -14.78 -7.57 9.30
C ASP A 86 -14.77 -6.32 8.42
N ILE A 87 -15.28 -6.38 7.19
CA ILE A 87 -15.34 -5.22 6.28
C ILE A 87 -16.09 -4.02 6.87
N ASN A 88 -17.04 -4.25 7.79
CA ASN A 88 -17.80 -3.19 8.44
C ASN A 88 -17.03 -2.49 9.56
N TYR A 89 -15.95 -3.11 10.04
CA TYR A 89 -15.10 -2.59 11.12
C TYR A 89 -13.72 -2.15 10.61
N ALA A 90 -13.23 -2.78 9.55
CA ALA A 90 -11.89 -2.60 9.05
C ALA A 90 -11.74 -1.34 8.18
N VAL A 91 -10.50 -0.88 8.07
CA VAL A 91 -10.12 0.17 7.14
C VAL A 91 -9.08 -0.34 6.15
N LEU A 92 -9.21 0.09 4.90
CA LEU A 92 -8.26 -0.20 3.84
C LEU A 92 -7.19 0.90 3.79
N VAL A 93 -5.94 0.51 3.91
CA VAL A 93 -4.78 1.37 3.72
C VAL A 93 -4.04 0.92 2.47
N LYS A 94 -3.77 1.85 1.57
CA LYS A 94 -3.00 1.61 0.34
C LYS A 94 -1.57 2.07 0.56
N THR A 95 -0.60 1.19 0.36
CA THR A 95 0.82 1.49 0.58
C THR A 95 1.61 1.18 -0.67
N MET A 96 2.52 2.07 -1.05
CA MET A 96 3.47 1.80 -2.13
C MET A 96 4.43 0.69 -1.73
N VAL A 97 4.61 -0.30 -2.60
CA VAL A 97 5.61 -1.35 -2.43
C VAL A 97 6.95 -0.80 -2.90
N THR A 98 7.79 -0.40 -1.95
CA THR A 98 9.18 -0.06 -2.24
C THR A 98 9.94 -1.36 -2.51
N ARG A 99 10.26 -1.64 -3.78
CA ARG A 99 11.26 -2.66 -4.10
C ARG A 99 12.60 -2.13 -3.63
N GLN A 100 13.31 -2.91 -2.80
CA GLN A 100 14.74 -2.73 -2.67
C GLN A 100 15.32 -3.01 -4.06
N SER A 101 15.89 -1.98 -4.69
CA SER A 101 16.62 -2.16 -5.94
C SER A 101 17.88 -2.93 -5.61
N GLU A 102 17.83 -4.25 -5.71
CA GLU A 102 19.06 -5.00 -5.94
C GLU A 102 19.55 -4.61 -7.34
N ASP A 103 20.82 -4.25 -7.46
CA ASP A 103 21.45 -3.94 -8.74
C ASP A 103 21.57 -5.21 -9.58
N ILE A 104 20.45 -5.64 -10.17
CA ILE A 104 20.40 -6.83 -11.01
C ILE A 104 20.76 -6.41 -12.43
N VAL A 105 21.96 -6.79 -12.87
CA VAL A 105 22.37 -6.68 -14.28
C VAL A 105 21.72 -7.83 -15.04
N GLN A 106 20.82 -7.51 -15.99
CA GLN A 106 20.25 -8.47 -16.91
C GLN A 106 20.95 -8.37 -18.27
N SER A 107 21.43 -9.50 -18.81
CA SER A 107 21.91 -9.61 -20.19
C SER A 107 21.03 -10.57 -20.98
N TRP A 108 20.73 -10.21 -22.23
CA TRP A 108 20.06 -11.10 -23.17
C TRP A 108 21.10 -11.91 -23.93
N VAL A 109 20.92 -13.22 -24.02
CA VAL A 109 21.79 -14.11 -24.82
C VAL A 109 20.94 -14.79 -25.88
N ASP A 110 21.23 -14.53 -27.16
CA ASP A 110 20.60 -15.24 -28.28
C ASP A 110 21.20 -16.66 -28.36
N THR A 111 20.34 -17.66 -28.54
CA THR A 111 20.72 -19.09 -28.56
C THR A 111 21.49 -19.50 -29.81
N LYS A 112 21.61 -18.61 -30.81
CA LYS A 112 22.22 -18.93 -32.11
C LYS A 112 23.74 -18.76 -32.20
N SER A 113 24.42 -18.21 -31.20
CA SER A 113 25.87 -18.02 -31.22
C SER A 113 26.59 -19.05 -30.34
N ALA A 114 26.94 -20.19 -30.91
CA ALA A 114 27.67 -21.27 -30.23
C ALA A 114 29.11 -20.92 -29.79
N ASN A 115 29.57 -19.69 -30.01
CA ASN A 115 30.84 -19.14 -29.52
C ASN A 115 30.68 -17.62 -29.37
N TYR A 116 30.39 -17.07 -28.18
CA TYR A 116 30.45 -15.61 -28.05
C TYR A 116 30.63 -15.04 -26.64
N ASN A 117 31.46 -14.00 -26.58
CA ASN A 117 31.68 -13.10 -25.44
C ASN A 117 30.43 -12.23 -25.22
N PRO A 118 29.96 -12.01 -23.99
CA PRO A 118 28.84 -11.12 -23.73
C PRO A 118 29.21 -9.68 -24.10
N GLU A 119 28.57 -9.12 -25.12
CA GLU A 119 28.65 -7.69 -25.44
C GLU A 119 27.60 -6.92 -24.62
N LEU A 120 27.99 -5.74 -24.13
CA LEU A 120 27.06 -4.83 -23.47
C LEU A 120 26.13 -4.20 -24.51
N LEU A 121 24.88 -3.92 -24.10
CA LEU A 121 23.91 -3.26 -24.98
C LEU A 121 24.46 -1.91 -25.47
N PRO A 122 24.41 -1.64 -26.79
CA PRO A 122 24.86 -0.36 -27.31
C PRO A 122 23.99 0.76 -26.74
N GLN A 123 24.64 1.75 -26.11
CA GLN A 123 23.99 2.98 -25.70
C GLN A 123 23.79 3.85 -26.94
N PHE A 124 22.55 3.97 -27.39
CA PHE A 124 22.19 4.96 -28.40
C PHE A 124 22.08 6.33 -27.70
N MET A 125 22.97 7.24 -28.08
CA MET A 125 23.00 8.64 -27.63
C MET A 125 21.97 9.47 -28.38
#